data_AF-A0A815FB27-F1
#
_entry.id   AF-A0A815FB27-F1
#
_cell.length_a   1.000
_cell.length_b   1.000
_cell.length_c   1.000
_cell.angle_alpha   90.00
_cell.angle_beta   90.00
_cell.angle_gamma   90.00
#
_symmetry.space_group_name_H-M   'P 1'
#
loop_
_entity.id
_entity.type
_entity.pdbx_description
1 polymer ?
#
loop_
_entity_poly.entity_id
_entity_poly.type
_entity_poly.pdbx_seq_one_letter_code
_entity_poly.pdbx_strand_id
1 'polypeptide(L)'
;LKSTIKIFQCSVSQSSGSTEDVPVQKDEAASPRSFTVDQKSESATKAHMISHAMKNYLTRAREKQKILDDKIHEYEIGRRHLARMMGEDPEAFDQNKIDDALNYLMPSGLLDERARPKMRNVAIKLEQLKKQEQRMQLQGIAPDYSKNDEFGYTNWITKEKLEEILLEKLMAEDYKIFLQCLNRLIKHPLAFKEKEFINDFRTKVEDSVIRPNVEPLRYDVNGRPYQIATGECTRLFSKNESEKAVEYTLGQISI
;
A
#
# COMPACT_ATOMS: atom_id res chain seq x y z
N LEU A 1 9.57 6.19 12.39
CA LEU A 1 10.20 5.57 11.19
C LEU A 1 11.48 4.80 11.53
N LYS A 2 12.38 5.33 12.37
CA LYS A 2 13.48 4.56 13.00
C LYS A 2 13.06 3.27 13.74
N SER A 3 11.83 3.20 14.27
CA SER A 3 11.34 1.97 14.94
C SER A 3 10.95 0.87 13.96
N THR A 4 10.46 1.19 12.76
CA THR A 4 10.00 0.19 11.78
C THR A 4 11.17 -0.59 11.17
N ILE A 5 12.32 0.08 10.99
CA ILE A 5 13.54 -0.55 10.47
C ILE A 5 14.19 -1.46 11.53
N LYS A 6 14.19 -1.05 12.81
CA LYS A 6 14.71 -1.89 13.92
C LYS A 6 13.87 -3.14 14.20
N ILE A 7 12.57 -3.12 13.95
CA ILE A 7 11.68 -4.29 14.16
C ILE A 7 12.07 -5.45 13.23
N PHE A 8 12.64 -5.19 12.05
CA PHE A 8 13.04 -6.24 11.11
C PHE A 8 14.39 -6.91 11.42
N GLN A 9 15.25 -6.25 12.22
CA GLN A 9 16.57 -6.77 12.59
C GLN A 9 16.52 -7.90 13.64
N CYS A 10 15.38 -8.08 14.33
CA CYS A 10 15.21 -9.06 15.40
C CYS A 10 14.92 -10.50 14.92
N SER A 11 14.61 -10.69 13.63
CA SER A 11 14.20 -12.01 13.10
C SER A 11 15.36 -12.88 12.57
N VAL A 12 16.61 -12.42 12.71
CA VAL A 12 17.79 -13.11 12.16
C VAL A 12 18.67 -13.61 13.30
N SER A 13 18.22 -14.70 13.93
CA SER A 13 19.06 -15.57 14.76
C SER A 13 18.65 -17.02 14.54
N GLN A 14 19.32 -17.63 13.55
CA GLN A 14 19.78 -19.03 13.45
C GLN A 14 18.83 -20.17 13.89
N SER A 15 18.44 -21.00 12.92
CA SER A 15 18.48 -22.46 13.10
C SER A 15 19.07 -23.13 11.86
N SER A 16 20.34 -23.53 12.00
CA SER A 16 20.96 -24.55 11.16
C SER A 16 20.39 -25.91 11.59
N GLY A 17 19.65 -26.56 10.70
CA GLY A 17 19.22 -27.94 10.88
C GLY A 17 20.30 -28.89 10.35
N SER A 18 20.86 -29.70 11.24
CA SER A 18 21.59 -30.92 10.88
C SER A 18 20.63 -32.10 10.86
N THR A 19 20.73 -32.87 9.80
CA THR A 19 20.13 -34.18 9.60
C THR A 19 20.78 -35.26 10.46
N GLU A 20 20.03 -36.34 10.60
CA GLU A 20 20.43 -37.74 10.86
C GLU A 20 20.17 -38.34 12.26
N ASP A 21 19.35 -39.39 12.17
CA ASP A 21 19.45 -40.71 12.81
C ASP A 21 18.67 -41.08 14.08
N VAL A 22 17.80 -42.07 13.84
CA VAL A 22 17.10 -42.97 14.75
C VAL A 22 18.09 -44.01 15.29
N PRO A 23 17.98 -44.41 16.57
CA PRO A 23 17.68 -45.84 16.79
C PRO A 23 16.68 -46.12 17.93
N VAL A 24 15.90 -47.17 17.66
CA VAL A 24 14.96 -47.91 18.49
C VAL A 24 15.69 -48.76 19.54
N GLN A 25 15.17 -48.86 20.78
CA GLN A 25 15.17 -50.09 21.60
C GLN A 25 13.88 -50.19 22.45
N LYS A 26 13.45 -51.44 22.66
CA LYS A 26 12.15 -51.91 23.18
C LYS A 26 12.23 -52.27 24.68
N ASP A 27 11.09 -52.77 25.19
CA ASP A 27 10.83 -53.53 26.44
C ASP A 27 10.11 -52.66 27.50
N GLU A 28 9.04 -53.05 28.22
CA GLU A 28 8.33 -54.31 28.42
C GLU A 28 6.96 -54.00 29.07
N ALA A 29 6.05 -54.97 29.10
CA ALA A 29 4.64 -54.82 29.48
C ALA A 29 4.35 -54.79 31.00
N ALA A 30 3.31 -54.04 31.41
CA ALA A 30 2.40 -54.40 32.52
C ALA A 30 1.09 -53.56 32.50
N SER A 31 -0.06 -54.23 32.47
CA SER A 31 -1.41 -53.72 32.85
C SER A 31 -1.69 -54.20 34.31
N PRO A 32 -2.62 -53.68 35.15
CA PRO A 32 -3.97 -53.22 34.76
C PRO A 32 -4.72 -52.13 35.58
N ARG A 33 -5.70 -51.54 34.88
CA ARG A 33 -7.06 -51.12 35.29
C ARG A 33 -7.34 -50.10 36.42
N SER A 34 -8.12 -49.12 35.97
CA SER A 34 -9.26 -48.41 36.58
C SER A 34 -9.01 -47.53 37.80
N PHE A 35 -9.20 -46.23 37.62
CA PHE A 35 -9.83 -45.39 38.64
C PHE A 35 -10.77 -44.37 37.99
N THR A 36 -11.84 -44.10 38.71
CA THR A 36 -13.14 -43.57 38.30
C THR A 36 -13.16 -42.12 37.82
N VAL A 37 -14.15 -41.83 37.00
CA VAL A 37 -14.59 -40.49 36.58
C VAL A 37 -15.05 -39.69 37.80
N ASP A 38 -14.35 -38.61 38.13
CA ASP A 38 -14.87 -37.52 38.96
C ASP A 38 -15.20 -36.30 38.07
N GLN A 39 -16.46 -36.21 37.66
CA GLN A 39 -17.03 -35.02 37.05
C GLN A 39 -17.37 -33.96 38.11
N LYS A 40 -16.37 -33.20 38.60
CA LYS A 40 -16.57 -31.84 39.13
C LYS A 40 -15.23 -31.13 39.39
N SER A 41 -14.75 -30.33 38.44
CA SER A 41 -13.84 -29.14 38.61
C SER A 41 -12.91 -28.83 37.42
N GLU A 42 -13.06 -29.49 36.27
CA GLU A 42 -12.12 -29.29 35.13
C GLU A 42 -12.17 -27.93 34.41
N SER A 43 -13.15 -27.06 34.68
CA SER A 43 -13.25 -25.75 34.03
C SER A 43 -12.34 -24.69 34.67
N ALA A 44 -11.97 -24.86 35.94
CA ALA A 44 -11.15 -23.89 36.68
C ALA A 44 -9.64 -24.10 36.46
N THR A 45 -9.19 -25.35 36.32
CA THR A 45 -7.76 -25.67 36.16
C THR A 45 -7.25 -25.36 34.74
N LYS A 46 -8.07 -25.56 33.70
CA LYS A 46 -7.71 -25.23 32.31
C LYS A 46 -7.59 -23.72 32.06
N ALA A 47 -8.36 -22.89 32.79
CA ALA A 47 -8.26 -21.43 32.73
C ALA A 47 -6.95 -20.89 33.35
N HIS A 48 -6.41 -21.60 34.35
CA HIS A 48 -5.13 -21.22 34.97
C HIS A 48 -3.94 -21.52 34.04
N MET A 49 -4.04 -22.60 33.26
CA MET A 49 -3.01 -23.07 32.31
C MET A 49 -2.95 -22.35 30.97
N ILE A 50 -3.69 -21.25 30.78
CA ILE A 50 -3.56 -20.47 29.55
C ILE A 50 -2.14 -19.88 29.52
N SER A 51 -1.35 -20.26 28.51
CA SER A 51 0.01 -19.75 28.30
C SER A 51 0.02 -18.22 28.40
N HIS A 52 1.07 -17.67 29.01
CA HIS A 52 1.24 -16.23 29.15
C HIS A 52 1.14 -15.51 27.78
N ALA A 53 1.61 -16.17 26.71
CA ALA A 53 1.45 -15.70 25.33
C ALA A 53 -0.03 -15.62 24.90
N MET A 54 -0.84 -16.62 25.26
CA MET A 54 -2.26 -16.68 24.91
C MET A 54 -3.09 -15.70 25.74
N LYS A 55 -2.76 -15.48 27.02
CA LYS A 55 -3.39 -14.43 27.85
C LYS A 55 -3.18 -13.04 27.24
N ASN A 56 -1.94 -12.71 26.82
CA ASN A 56 -1.62 -11.44 26.18
C ASN A 56 -2.31 -11.27 24.81
N TYR A 57 -2.53 -12.36 24.07
CA TYR A 57 -3.29 -12.33 22.82
C TYR A 57 -4.76 -11.99 23.07
N LEU A 58 -5.40 -12.69 24.02
CA LEU A 58 -6.81 -12.50 24.34
C LEU A 58 -7.10 -11.10 24.90
N THR A 59 -6.22 -10.54 25.72
CA THR A 59 -6.35 -9.17 26.23
C THR A 59 -6.23 -8.15 25.10
N ARG A 60 -5.20 -8.26 24.25
CA ARG A 60 -5.02 -7.39 23.07
C ARG A 60 -6.21 -7.45 22.10
N ALA A 61 -6.79 -8.63 21.89
CA ALA A 61 -7.96 -8.79 21.02
C ALA A 61 -9.17 -8.03 21.57
N ARG A 62 -9.45 -8.13 22.89
CA ARG A 62 -10.54 -7.40 23.55
C ARG A 62 -10.31 -5.90 23.56
N GLU A 63 -9.09 -5.46 23.89
CA GLU A 63 -8.72 -4.03 23.88
C GLU A 63 -8.87 -3.44 22.48
N LYS A 64 -8.45 -4.17 21.46
CA LYS A 64 -8.62 -3.77 20.07
C LYS A 64 -10.08 -3.62 19.68
N GLN A 65 -10.97 -4.52 20.13
CA GLN A 65 -12.40 -4.40 19.88
C GLN A 65 -12.96 -3.12 20.49
N LYS A 66 -12.65 -2.85 21.77
CA LYS A 66 -13.07 -1.63 22.44
C LYS A 66 -12.64 -0.36 21.70
N ILE A 67 -11.37 -0.29 21.28
CA ILE A 67 -10.86 0.86 20.50
C ILE A 67 -11.64 1.04 19.20
N LEU A 68 -12.01 -0.06 18.52
CA LEU A 68 -12.80 0.01 17.29
C LEU A 68 -14.21 0.54 17.58
N ASP A 69 -14.85 0.02 18.63
CA ASP A 69 -16.20 0.44 19.03
C ASP A 69 -16.23 1.94 19.40
N ASP A 70 -15.25 2.39 20.18
CA ASP A 70 -15.10 3.81 20.57
C ASP A 70 -14.93 4.70 19.33
N LYS A 71 -14.09 4.28 18.37
CA LYS A 71 -13.85 5.04 17.13
C LYS A 71 -15.06 5.07 16.20
N ILE A 72 -15.86 4.01 16.17
CA ILE A 72 -17.14 3.99 15.44
C ILE A 72 -18.10 5.00 16.08
N HIS A 73 -18.22 4.98 17.41
CA HIS A 73 -19.08 5.89 18.13
C HIS A 73 -18.70 7.36 17.94
N GLU A 74 -17.41 7.69 18.08
CA GLU A 74 -16.87 9.04 17.80
C GLU A 74 -17.18 9.49 16.36
N TYR A 75 -17.02 8.60 15.38
CA TYR A 75 -17.32 8.90 13.98
C TYR A 75 -18.80 9.19 13.75
N GLU A 76 -19.71 8.42 14.34
CA GLU A 76 -21.15 8.65 14.20
C GLU A 76 -21.59 9.97 14.84
N ILE A 77 -21.04 10.31 16.00
CA ILE A 77 -21.24 11.61 16.63
C ILE A 77 -20.76 12.71 15.68
N GLY A 78 -19.53 12.60 15.17
CA GLY A 78 -18.96 13.56 14.22
C GLY A 78 -19.79 13.71 12.94
N ARG A 79 -20.27 12.60 12.38
CA ARG A 79 -21.11 12.58 11.18
C ARG A 79 -22.41 13.34 11.38
N ARG A 80 -23.11 13.11 12.50
CA ARG A 80 -24.36 13.83 12.83
C ARG A 80 -24.12 15.31 13.09
N HIS A 81 -23.00 15.66 13.73
CA HIS A 81 -22.63 17.06 13.95
C HIS A 81 -22.29 17.78 12.64
N LEU A 82 -21.55 17.12 11.76
CA LEU A 82 -21.22 17.67 10.45
C LEU A 82 -22.48 17.89 9.60
N ALA A 83 -23.39 16.92 9.57
CA ALA A 83 -24.69 17.07 8.90
C ALA A 83 -25.46 18.28 9.44
N ARG A 84 -25.54 18.43 10.78
CA ARG A 84 -26.17 19.59 11.42
C ARG A 84 -25.50 20.92 11.03
N MET A 85 -24.17 20.96 10.97
CA MET A 85 -23.44 22.18 10.57
C MET A 85 -23.71 22.56 9.11
N MET A 86 -23.89 21.57 8.23
CA MET A 86 -24.18 21.77 6.82
C MET A 86 -25.68 21.97 6.54
N GLY A 87 -26.55 21.87 7.56
CA GLY A 87 -28.00 21.96 7.39
C GLY A 87 -28.62 20.76 6.66
N GLU A 88 -27.91 19.64 6.62
CA GLU A 88 -28.35 18.39 6.00
C GLU A 88 -28.89 17.42 7.05
N ASP A 89 -29.69 16.44 6.61
CA ASP A 89 -30.24 15.40 7.48
C ASP A 89 -29.18 14.34 7.85
N PRO A 90 -29.04 13.93 9.13
CA PRO A 90 -28.01 12.97 9.57
C PRO A 90 -28.11 11.56 8.97
N GLU A 91 -29.30 11.14 8.53
CA GLU A 91 -29.49 9.81 7.95
C GLU A 91 -29.16 9.80 6.45
N ALA A 92 -29.49 10.88 5.73
CA ALA A 92 -29.18 11.07 4.31
C ALA A 92 -27.74 11.56 4.03
N PHE A 93 -26.88 11.64 5.05
CA PHE A 93 -25.54 12.20 4.94
C PHE A 93 -24.50 11.15 4.49
N ASP A 94 -24.30 11.08 3.17
CA ASP A 94 -23.37 10.17 2.50
C ASP A 94 -21.89 10.61 2.59
N GLN A 95 -20.97 9.69 2.26
CA GLN A 95 -19.53 9.96 2.30
C GLN A 95 -19.06 11.06 1.33
N ASN A 96 -19.72 11.22 0.18
CA ASN A 96 -19.38 12.29 -0.76
C ASN A 96 -19.71 13.66 -0.15
N LYS A 97 -20.90 13.79 0.47
CA LYS A 97 -21.31 15.00 1.20
C LYS A 97 -20.37 15.30 2.37
N ILE A 98 -19.84 14.27 3.05
CA ILE A 98 -18.82 14.43 4.10
C ILE A 98 -17.54 15.03 3.52
N ASP A 99 -17.02 14.49 2.42
CA ASP A 99 -15.77 14.95 1.81
C ASP A 99 -15.91 16.38 1.25
N ASP A 100 -17.06 16.71 0.65
CA ASP A 100 -17.37 18.06 0.17
C ASP A 100 -17.50 19.07 1.32
N ALA A 101 -18.19 18.69 2.40
CA ALA A 101 -18.29 19.52 3.60
C ALA A 101 -16.92 19.79 4.21
N LEU A 102 -16.02 18.80 4.27
CA LEU A 102 -14.66 19.00 4.76
C LEU A 102 -13.85 19.94 3.88
N ASN A 103 -13.93 19.81 2.56
CA ASN A 103 -13.26 20.72 1.64
C ASN A 103 -13.74 22.17 1.81
N TYR A 104 -15.02 22.35 2.12
CA TYR A 104 -15.61 23.67 2.35
C TYR A 104 -15.24 24.27 3.71
N LEU A 105 -15.38 23.50 4.79
CA LEU A 105 -15.08 23.95 6.17
C LEU A 105 -13.57 24.11 6.41
N MET A 106 -12.75 23.26 5.79
CA MET A 106 -11.31 23.19 5.98
C MET A 106 -10.58 23.18 4.63
N PRO A 107 -10.53 24.33 3.93
CA PRO A 107 -9.86 24.39 2.64
C PRO A 107 -8.35 24.18 2.81
N SER A 108 -7.82 23.10 2.23
CA SER A 108 -6.39 22.83 2.23
C SER A 108 -5.76 23.19 0.88
N GLY A 109 -4.70 23.99 0.87
CA GLY A 109 -3.88 24.26 -0.33
C GLY A 109 -2.89 23.15 -0.68
N LEU A 110 -3.02 21.96 -0.07
CA LEU A 110 -2.14 20.82 -0.28
C LEU A 110 -2.40 20.21 -1.66
N LEU A 111 -1.36 20.15 -2.49
CA LEU A 111 -1.40 19.54 -3.82
C LEU A 111 -1.66 18.02 -3.74
N ASP A 112 -1.08 17.35 -2.74
CA ASP A 112 -1.28 15.92 -2.51
C ASP A 112 -2.64 15.64 -1.82
N GLU A 113 -3.49 14.87 -2.49
CA GLU A 113 -4.81 14.49 -2.00
C GLU A 113 -4.77 13.61 -0.75
N ARG A 114 -3.68 12.86 -0.54
CA ARG A 114 -3.53 11.98 0.64
C ARG A 114 -3.30 12.78 1.92
N ALA A 115 -2.71 13.96 1.81
CA ALA A 115 -2.43 14.85 2.93
C ALA A 115 -3.63 15.72 3.36
N ARG A 116 -4.71 15.74 2.56
CA ARG A 116 -5.90 16.55 2.85
C ARG A 116 -6.69 15.98 4.03
N PRO A 117 -7.36 16.82 4.83
CA PRO A 117 -8.24 16.38 5.91
C PRO A 117 -9.35 15.46 5.39
N LYS A 118 -9.53 14.27 5.99
CA LYS A 118 -10.57 13.30 5.60
C LYS A 118 -11.24 12.70 6.84
N MET A 119 -12.56 12.59 6.83
CA MET A 119 -13.34 11.92 7.87
C MET A 119 -13.96 10.65 7.30
N ARG A 120 -13.33 9.51 7.57
CA ARG A 120 -13.77 8.19 7.07
C ARG A 120 -13.79 7.19 8.22
N ASN A 121 -14.77 6.28 8.20
CA ASN A 121 -14.82 5.20 9.18
C ASN A 121 -13.92 4.03 8.76
N VAL A 122 -12.66 4.10 9.16
CA VAL A 122 -11.65 3.05 8.88
C VAL A 122 -11.99 1.73 9.57
N ALA A 123 -12.65 1.77 10.74
CA ALA A 123 -13.03 0.59 11.50
C ALA A 123 -14.04 -0.29 10.76
N ILE A 124 -15.10 0.32 10.19
CA ILE A 124 -16.09 -0.39 9.36
C ILE A 124 -15.42 -1.04 8.15
N LYS A 125 -14.51 -0.32 7.47
CA LYS A 125 -13.83 -0.86 6.28
C LYS A 125 -12.89 -2.02 6.63
N LEU A 126 -12.14 -1.91 7.73
CA LEU A 126 -11.26 -2.97 8.23
C LEU A 126 -12.04 -4.23 8.64
N GLU A 127 -13.22 -4.07 9.24
CA GLU A 127 -14.06 -5.20 9.61
C GLU A 127 -14.64 -5.91 8.39
N GLN A 128 -15.06 -5.15 7.37
CA GLN A 128 -15.49 -5.70 6.08
C GLN A 128 -14.39 -6.53 5.42
N LEU A 129 -13.15 -6.02 5.39
CA LEU A 129 -12.01 -6.72 4.81
C LEU A 129 -11.66 -8.01 5.57
N LYS A 130 -11.69 -7.97 6.92
CA LYS A 130 -11.46 -9.17 7.74
C LYS A 130 -12.54 -10.22 7.54
N LYS A 131 -13.82 -9.83 7.49
CA LYS A 131 -14.94 -10.74 7.21
C LYS A 131 -14.79 -11.40 5.84
N GLN A 132 -14.33 -10.66 4.83
CA GLN A 132 -14.04 -11.21 3.50
C GLN A 132 -12.89 -12.22 3.53
N GLU A 133 -11.80 -11.92 4.23
CA GLU A 133 -10.67 -12.84 4.40
C GLU A 133 -11.08 -14.13 5.12
N GLN A 134 -11.87 -14.01 6.18
CA GLN A 134 -12.38 -15.15 6.93
C GLN A 134 -13.35 -16.01 6.09
N ARG A 135 -14.16 -15.38 5.22
CA ARG A 135 -14.98 -16.09 4.21
C ARG A 135 -14.13 -16.86 3.20
N MET A 136 -13.06 -16.26 2.69
CA MET A 136 -12.13 -16.94 1.77
C MET A 136 -11.45 -18.14 2.45
N GLN A 137 -11.06 -18.01 3.72
CA GLN A 137 -10.49 -19.11 4.52
C GLN A 137 -11.50 -20.25 4.73
N LEU A 138 -12.75 -19.93 5.09
CA LEU A 138 -13.82 -20.93 5.26
C LEU A 138 -14.17 -21.62 3.93
N GLN A 139 -14.05 -20.92 2.80
CA GLN A 139 -14.26 -21.48 1.46
C GLN A 139 -13.06 -22.27 0.94
N GLY A 140 -11.92 -22.29 1.64
CA GLY A 140 -10.71 -23.01 1.24
C GLY A 140 -10.03 -22.45 -0.02
N ILE A 141 -10.38 -21.22 -0.43
CA ILE A 141 -9.83 -20.57 -1.62
C ILE A 141 -8.51 -19.90 -1.22
N ALA A 142 -7.39 -20.42 -1.75
CA ALA A 142 -6.10 -19.78 -1.58
C ALA A 142 -6.05 -18.45 -2.35
N PRO A 143 -5.43 -17.40 -1.79
CA PRO A 143 -5.31 -16.13 -2.49
C PRO A 143 -4.44 -16.27 -3.75
N ASP A 144 -4.94 -15.74 -4.86
CA ASP A 144 -4.28 -15.81 -6.16
C ASP A 144 -3.00 -14.95 -6.21
N TYR A 145 -1.86 -15.62 -6.47
CA TYR A 145 -0.53 -15.01 -6.56
C TYR A 145 -0.19 -14.47 -7.95
N SER A 146 -1.02 -14.76 -8.96
CA SER A 146 -0.80 -14.34 -10.36
C SER A 146 -0.77 -12.82 -10.55
N LYS A 147 -1.26 -12.04 -9.59
CA LYS A 147 -1.29 -10.57 -9.65
C LYS A 147 0.01 -9.91 -9.18
N ASN A 148 0.98 -10.69 -8.73
CA ASN A 148 2.28 -10.18 -8.28
C ASN A 148 3.27 -9.92 -9.45
N ASP A 149 2.94 -10.27 -10.69
CA ASP A 149 3.85 -10.14 -11.84
C ASP A 149 3.99 -8.69 -12.37
N GLU A 150 3.21 -7.74 -11.85
CA GLU A 150 3.22 -6.34 -12.31
C GLU A 150 4.42 -5.51 -11.81
N PHE A 151 5.29 -6.07 -10.96
CA PHE A 151 6.43 -5.34 -10.36
C PHE A 151 7.68 -5.24 -11.26
N GLY A 152 7.65 -5.80 -12.48
CA GLY A 152 8.83 -6.10 -13.29
C GLY A 152 9.59 -4.93 -13.94
N TYR A 153 8.99 -3.74 -14.09
CA TYR A 153 9.54 -2.70 -14.99
C TYR A 153 9.90 -1.37 -14.31
N THR A 154 9.94 -1.32 -12.98
CA THR A 154 10.21 -0.06 -12.24
C THR A 154 11.52 -0.11 -11.47
N ASN A 155 12.24 1.01 -11.40
CA ASN A 155 13.45 1.10 -10.58
C ASN A 155 13.09 1.37 -9.12
N TRP A 156 13.95 0.95 -8.19
CA TRP A 156 13.82 1.35 -6.79
C TRP A 156 14.11 2.85 -6.63
N ILE A 157 13.48 3.49 -5.64
CA ILE A 157 13.77 4.87 -5.24
C ILE A 157 15.26 5.06 -4.94
N THR A 158 15.86 6.17 -5.37
CA THR A 158 17.25 6.49 -5.05
C THR A 158 17.41 6.86 -3.58
N LYS A 159 18.63 6.71 -3.04
CA LYS A 159 18.92 7.04 -1.64
C LYS A 159 18.55 8.48 -1.30
N GLU A 160 18.92 9.43 -2.15
CA GLU A 160 18.67 10.87 -1.96
C GLU A 160 17.17 11.15 -1.83
N LYS A 161 16.36 10.61 -2.74
CA LYS A 161 14.91 10.78 -2.73
C LYS A 161 14.27 10.12 -1.50
N LEU A 162 14.84 9.05 -0.98
CA LEU A 162 14.39 8.42 0.26
C LEU A 162 14.71 9.29 1.50
N GLU A 163 15.87 9.95 1.53
CA GLU A 163 16.23 10.91 2.58
C GLU A 163 15.29 12.12 2.59
N GLU A 164 14.87 12.61 1.41
CA GLU A 164 13.88 13.68 1.29
C GLU A 164 12.52 13.29 1.86
N ILE A 165 12.02 12.09 1.53
CA ILE A 165 10.73 11.59 2.03
C ILE A 165 10.78 11.39 3.56
N LEU A 166 11.90 10.90 4.07
CA LEU A 166 12.05 10.62 5.49
C LEU A 166 12.50 11.84 6.31
N LEU A 167 12.97 12.91 5.66
CA LEU A 167 13.59 14.10 6.27
C LEU A 167 14.74 13.73 7.24
N GLU A 168 15.45 12.63 6.97
CA GLU A 168 16.54 12.10 7.78
C GLU A 168 17.71 11.69 6.89
N LYS A 169 18.95 11.92 7.35
CA LYS A 169 20.15 11.41 6.68
C LYS A 169 20.26 9.89 6.87
N LEU A 170 20.48 9.15 5.79
CA LEU A 170 20.61 7.69 5.77
C LEU A 170 22.05 7.26 5.52
N MET A 171 22.48 6.19 6.18
CA MET A 171 23.74 5.51 5.84
C MET A 171 23.52 4.63 4.59
N ALA A 172 24.59 4.37 3.85
CA ALA A 172 24.52 3.51 2.66
C ALA A 172 24.11 2.07 3.04
N GLU A 173 24.56 1.58 4.20
CA GLU A 173 24.20 0.27 4.75
C GLU A 173 22.71 0.18 5.05
N ASP A 174 22.13 1.22 5.65
CA ASP A 174 20.70 1.26 6.01
C ASP A 174 19.81 1.23 4.75
N TYR A 175 20.23 1.93 3.70
CA TYR A 175 19.58 1.88 2.39
C TYR A 175 19.65 0.47 1.76
N LYS A 176 20.77 -0.24 1.91
CA LYS A 176 20.89 -1.63 1.44
C LYS A 176 19.96 -2.58 2.21
N ILE A 177 19.88 -2.44 3.53
CA ILE A 177 18.95 -3.22 4.37
C ILE A 177 17.50 -2.95 3.95
N PHE A 178 17.17 -1.69 3.71
CA PHE A 178 15.85 -1.29 3.22
C PHE A 178 15.46 -1.98 1.90
N LEU A 179 16.35 -2.00 0.91
CA LEU A 179 16.12 -2.71 -0.36
C LEU A 179 15.96 -4.23 -0.16
N GLN A 180 16.71 -4.85 0.74
CA GLN A 180 16.56 -6.28 1.05
C GLN A 180 15.16 -6.59 1.63
N CYS A 181 14.65 -5.73 2.51
CA CYS A 181 13.31 -5.87 3.08
C CYS A 181 12.22 -5.79 2.01
N LEU A 182 12.31 -4.81 1.10
CA LEU A 182 11.34 -4.64 0.02
C LEU A 182 11.37 -5.81 -0.97
N ASN A 183 12.56 -6.32 -1.32
CA ASN A 183 12.70 -7.51 -2.14
C ASN A 183 12.10 -8.76 -1.47
N ARG A 184 12.19 -8.87 -0.14
CA ARG A 184 11.54 -9.95 0.62
C ARG A 184 10.01 -9.81 0.64
N LEU A 185 9.50 -8.57 0.68
CA LEU A 185 8.08 -8.28 0.63
C LEU A 185 7.45 -8.68 -0.71
N ILE A 186 8.12 -8.44 -1.83
CA ILE A 186 7.64 -8.84 -3.17
C ILE A 186 7.57 -10.36 -3.32
N LYS A 187 8.52 -11.09 -2.72
CA LYS A 187 8.52 -12.56 -2.73
C LYS A 187 7.37 -13.16 -1.90
N HIS A 188 6.64 -12.34 -1.12
CA HIS A 188 5.56 -12.84 -0.30
C HIS A 188 4.33 -13.18 -1.17
N PRO A 189 3.65 -14.30 -0.92
CA PRO A 189 2.46 -14.72 -1.64
C PRO A 189 1.40 -13.59 -1.79
N LEU A 190 1.11 -12.85 -0.72
CA LEU A 190 0.11 -11.78 -0.72
C LEU A 190 0.64 -10.38 -1.08
N ALA A 191 1.79 -10.26 -1.75
CA ALA A 191 2.39 -8.95 -2.07
C ALA A 191 1.45 -7.99 -2.79
N PHE A 192 0.51 -8.49 -3.60
CA PHE A 192 -0.53 -7.71 -4.28
C PHE A 192 -1.35 -6.81 -3.35
N LYS A 193 -1.65 -7.26 -2.12
CA LYS A 193 -2.39 -6.43 -1.14
C LYS A 193 -1.61 -5.17 -0.77
N GLU A 194 -0.28 -5.28 -0.73
CA GLU A 194 0.65 -4.21 -0.36
C GLU A 194 1.29 -3.55 -1.60
N LYS A 195 0.65 -3.68 -2.78
CA LYS A 195 1.14 -3.11 -4.04
C LYS A 195 1.29 -1.59 -3.95
N GLU A 196 0.38 -0.91 -3.26
CA GLU A 196 0.44 0.54 -3.09
C GLU A 196 1.68 0.97 -2.29
N PHE A 197 1.95 0.27 -1.18
CA PHE A 197 3.13 0.52 -0.34
C PHE A 197 4.44 0.27 -1.10
N ILE A 198 4.52 -0.82 -1.86
CA ILE A 198 5.69 -1.11 -2.70
C ILE A 198 5.87 -0.02 -3.76
N ASN A 199 4.77 0.43 -4.38
CA ASN A 199 4.79 1.44 -5.43
C ASN A 199 5.21 2.83 -4.94
N ASP A 200 4.93 3.19 -3.69
CA ASP A 200 5.39 4.47 -3.11
C ASP A 200 6.94 4.56 -3.09
N PHE A 201 7.64 3.42 -3.04
CA PHE A 201 9.11 3.33 -3.11
C PHE A 201 9.64 2.87 -4.47
N ARG A 202 8.78 2.76 -5.48
CA ARG A 202 9.17 2.52 -6.87
C ARG A 202 9.16 3.83 -7.62
N THR A 203 10.14 4.00 -8.50
CA THR A 203 10.14 5.08 -9.48
C THR A 203 9.63 4.52 -10.79
N LYS A 204 8.54 5.09 -11.31
CA LYS A 204 8.11 4.82 -12.68
C LYS A 204 9.22 5.30 -13.60
N VAL A 205 9.81 4.37 -14.35
CA VAL A 205 10.71 4.76 -15.44
C VAL A 205 9.79 5.27 -16.52
N GLU A 206 9.84 6.58 -16.77
CA GLU A 206 9.20 7.14 -17.95
C GLU A 206 10.02 6.69 -19.15
N ASP A 207 9.53 5.65 -19.83
CA ASP A 207 9.96 5.34 -21.18
C ASP A 207 9.48 6.49 -22.07
N SER A 208 10.24 7.59 -22.08
CA SER A 208 10.14 8.59 -23.12
C SER A 208 10.69 7.99 -24.41
N VAL A 209 9.98 7.01 -24.95
CA VAL A 209 10.08 6.72 -26.38
C VAL A 209 9.50 7.95 -27.05
N ILE A 210 10.39 8.90 -27.37
CA ILE A 210 10.07 10.06 -28.18
C ILE A 210 9.69 9.49 -29.56
N ARG A 211 8.41 9.16 -29.72
CA ARG A 211 7.84 8.86 -31.03
C ARG A 211 7.45 10.20 -31.59
N PRO A 212 8.18 10.75 -32.58
CA PRO A 212 7.69 11.94 -33.26
C PRO A 212 6.32 11.61 -33.83
N ASN A 213 5.31 12.43 -33.52
CA ASN A 213 4.00 12.33 -34.12
C ASN A 213 4.14 12.73 -35.59
N VAL A 214 4.36 11.75 -36.47
CA VAL A 214 4.55 12.00 -37.90
C VAL A 214 3.19 12.25 -38.53
N GLU A 215 2.95 13.48 -38.98
CA GLU A 215 1.75 13.80 -39.76
C GLU A 215 1.69 12.99 -41.07
N PRO A 216 0.50 12.62 -41.54
CA PRO A 216 0.35 11.88 -42.79
C PRO A 216 0.85 12.68 -44.01
N LEU A 217 1.46 11.99 -44.98
CA LEU A 217 1.95 12.56 -46.23
C LEU A 217 0.82 13.22 -47.03
N ARG A 218 1.09 14.43 -47.55
CA ARG A 218 0.18 15.14 -48.46
C ARG A 218 0.65 14.94 -49.91
N TYR A 219 -0.27 15.07 -50.86
CA TYR A 219 0.05 14.93 -52.28
C TYR A 219 -0.23 16.25 -53.00
N ASP A 220 0.68 16.65 -53.89
CA ASP A 220 0.48 17.82 -54.74
C ASP A 220 -0.46 17.49 -55.92
N VAL A 221 -0.76 18.50 -56.75
CA VAL A 221 -1.60 18.37 -57.95
C VAL A 221 -1.00 17.38 -58.97
N ASN A 222 0.30 17.10 -58.88
CA ASN A 222 1.02 16.16 -59.74
C ASN A 222 1.14 14.75 -59.13
N GLY A 223 0.52 14.50 -57.97
CA GLY A 223 0.57 13.22 -57.27
C GLY A 223 1.90 12.93 -56.56
N ARG A 224 2.78 13.91 -56.39
CA ARG A 224 4.04 13.76 -55.64
C ARG A 224 3.79 13.90 -54.13
N PRO A 225 4.28 12.97 -53.30
CA PRO A 225 4.15 13.06 -51.85
C PRO A 225 5.09 14.13 -51.28
N TYR A 226 4.61 14.91 -50.32
CA TYR A 226 5.40 15.87 -49.55
C TYR A 226 4.94 15.94 -48.08
N GLN A 227 5.82 16.40 -47.20
CA GLN A 227 5.53 16.67 -45.80
C GLN A 227 5.92 18.11 -45.45
N ILE A 228 5.09 18.77 -44.64
CA ILE A 228 5.38 20.11 -44.10
C ILE A 228 5.85 19.90 -42.65
N ALA A 229 7.04 20.38 -42.33
CA ALA A 229 7.54 20.42 -40.96
C ALA A 229 7.57 21.87 -40.48
N THR A 230 6.87 22.18 -39.40
CA THR A 230 6.98 23.46 -38.69
C THR A 230 7.89 23.29 -37.48
N GLY A 231 9.00 24.02 -37.44
CA GLY A 231 9.87 24.06 -36.26
C GLY A 231 9.71 25.38 -35.51
N GLU A 232 9.49 25.33 -34.20
CA GLU A 232 9.63 26.51 -33.35
C GLU A 232 11.12 26.68 -32.99
N CYS A 233 11.77 27.69 -33.55
CA CYS A 233 13.12 28.03 -33.13
C CYS A 233 13.05 28.96 -31.91
N THR A 234 13.21 28.41 -30.71
CA THR A 234 13.33 29.23 -29.50
C THR A 234 14.74 29.84 -29.41
N ARG A 235 15.09 30.76 -30.31
CA ARG A 235 16.15 31.72 -30.00
C ARG A 235 15.60 32.68 -28.96
N LEU A 236 16.35 32.87 -27.87
CA LEU A 236 16.01 33.83 -26.83
C LEU A 236 15.94 35.23 -27.44
N PHE A 237 14.72 35.72 -27.70
CA PHE A 237 14.51 37.12 -27.96
C PHE A 237 14.58 37.85 -26.61
N SER A 238 15.64 38.63 -26.41
CA SER A 238 15.67 39.65 -25.35
C SER A 238 14.44 40.53 -25.54
N LYS A 239 13.58 40.62 -24.52
CA LYS A 239 12.36 41.42 -24.55
C LYS A 239 12.69 42.90 -24.78
N ASN A 240 12.66 43.31 -26.03
CA ASN A 240 12.33 44.67 -26.40
C ASN A 240 10.94 44.57 -27.02
N GLU A 241 9.98 45.25 -26.40
CA GLU A 241 8.57 45.23 -26.77
C GLU A 241 8.39 45.71 -28.22
N SER A 242 8.24 44.77 -29.14
CA SER A 242 7.39 44.89 -30.33
C SER A 242 7.39 43.53 -31.01
N GLU A 243 6.21 42.89 -30.95
CA GLU A 243 5.80 41.79 -31.82
C GLU A 243 6.72 40.56 -31.86
N LYS A 244 6.29 39.48 -31.21
CA LYS A 244 6.84 38.14 -31.44
C LYS A 244 6.64 37.78 -32.92
N ALA A 245 7.62 38.08 -33.76
CA ALA A 245 7.72 37.52 -35.10
C ALA A 245 8.08 36.04 -34.93
N VAL A 246 7.08 35.17 -34.96
CA VAL A 246 7.31 33.74 -35.20
C VAL A 246 7.61 33.63 -36.70
N GLU A 247 8.90 33.67 -37.06
CA GLU A 247 9.31 33.36 -38.42
C GLU A 247 9.09 31.86 -38.66
N TYR A 248 7.98 31.53 -39.34
CA TYR A 248 7.73 30.19 -39.84
C TYR A 248 8.56 29.99 -41.12
N THR A 249 9.71 29.35 -41.03
CA THR A 249 10.40 28.85 -42.23
C THR A 249 9.70 27.58 -42.71
N LEU A 250 8.87 27.71 -43.75
CA LEU A 250 8.27 26.57 -44.43
C LEU A 250 9.34 25.85 -45.25
N GLY A 251 9.98 24.85 -44.65
CA GLY A 251 10.82 23.90 -45.38
C GLY A 251 9.95 22.82 -46.02
N GLN A 252 9.88 22.79 -47.36
CA GLN A 252 9.32 21.65 -48.07
C GLN A 252 10.44 20.64 -48.37
N ILE A 253 10.31 19.44 -47.84
CA ILE A 253 11.19 18.31 -48.19
C ILE A 253 10.38 17.38 -49.08
N SER A 254 10.78 17.27 -50.35
CA SER A 254 10.25 16.28 -51.28
C SER A 254 10.94 14.94 -51.00
N ILE A 255 10.17 13.86 -50.92
CA ILE A 255 10.67 12.49 -50.69
C ILE A 255 10.92 11.81 -52.04
#